data_AF-X1R3W0-F1
#
_entry.id   AF-X1R3W0-F1
#
_cell.length_a   1.000
_cell.length_b   1.000
_cell.length_c   1.000
_cell.angle_alpha   90.00
_cell.angle_beta   90.00
_cell.angle_gamma   90.00
#
_symmetry.space_group_name_H-M   'P 1'
#
loop_
_entity.id
_entity.type
_entity.pdbx_description
1 polymer ?
#
loop_
_entity_poly.entity_id
_entity_poly.type
_entity_poly.pdbx_seq_one_letter_code
_entity_poly.pdbx_strand_id
1 'polypeptide(L)'
;MVKDGGLGDDISDLPVAGAAPEWMSEKAISIGQYFVGSGVFTVFGVNWPTLGSNEVTKFLFEDFEDMYGGMWAFEPDPIKAAHLMIDHIDKKRKALGIDKARERILFDMAMRRELEAV
;
A
#
# COMPACT_ATOMS: atom_id res chain seq x y z
N MET A 1 9.51 -3.94 -13.51
CA MET A 1 9.66 -2.72 -12.67
C MET A 1 9.69 -3.04 -11.17
N VAL A 2 8.69 -3.71 -10.58
CA VAL A 2 8.74 -4.06 -9.14
C VAL A 2 9.81 -5.13 -8.85
N LYS A 3 9.79 -6.23 -9.60
CA LYS A 3 10.82 -7.28 -9.51
C LYS A 3 12.24 -6.77 -9.76
N ASP A 4 12.40 -5.85 -10.72
CA ASP A 4 13.70 -5.24 -11.02
C ASP A 4 14.17 -4.30 -9.89
N GLY A 5 13.23 -3.68 -9.17
CA GLY A 5 13.49 -2.86 -7.99
C GLY A 5 13.83 -3.67 -6.73
N GLY A 6 13.65 -4.99 -6.77
CA GLY A 6 14.02 -5.91 -5.69
C GLY A 6 13.15 -5.80 -4.43
N LEU A 7 12.00 -5.14 -4.50
CA LEU A 7 11.08 -4.95 -3.38
C LEU A 7 9.71 -5.52 -3.73
N GLY A 8 9.47 -6.78 -3.36
CA GLY A 8 8.22 -7.49 -3.66
C GLY A 8 8.15 -8.07 -5.08
N ASP A 9 7.09 -8.83 -5.35
CA ASP A 9 6.82 -9.46 -6.64
C ASP A 9 5.75 -8.69 -7.44
N ASP A 10 4.87 -7.97 -6.76
CA ASP A 10 3.79 -7.14 -7.31
C ASP A 10 3.70 -5.75 -6.65
N ILE A 11 3.04 -4.80 -7.31
CA ILE A 11 2.82 -3.44 -6.77
C ILE A 11 2.07 -3.49 -5.44
N SER A 12 1.14 -4.44 -5.29
CA SER A 12 0.39 -4.65 -4.05
C SER A 12 1.27 -5.03 -2.85
N ASP A 13 2.48 -5.52 -3.05
CA ASP A 13 3.42 -5.84 -1.96
C ASP A 13 4.10 -4.57 -1.41
N LEU A 14 4.14 -3.50 -2.20
CA LEU A 14 4.91 -2.31 -1.86
C LEU A 14 4.31 -1.58 -0.67
N PRO A 15 5.16 -1.05 0.25
CA PRO A 15 4.71 -0.27 1.40
C PRO A 15 4.40 1.18 0.99
N VAL A 16 3.37 1.35 0.16
CA VAL A 16 2.93 2.64 -0.40
C VAL A 16 1.42 2.80 -0.25
N ALA A 17 0.96 4.05 -0.21
CA ALA A 17 -0.46 4.39 -0.20
C ALA A 17 -0.72 5.63 -1.07
N GLY A 18 -1.89 5.68 -1.70
CA GLY A 18 -2.43 6.84 -2.39
C GLY A 18 -3.25 7.71 -1.43
N ALA A 19 -3.26 9.02 -1.67
CA ALA A 19 -4.04 9.97 -0.89
C ALA A 19 -4.68 11.02 -1.78
N ALA A 20 -5.98 11.23 -1.63
CA ALA A 20 -6.73 12.32 -2.22
C ALA A 20 -7.57 13.03 -1.13
N PRO A 21 -6.92 13.78 -0.22
CA PRO A 21 -7.58 14.34 0.97
C PRO A 21 -8.66 15.37 0.64
N GLU A 22 -8.46 16.14 -0.43
CA GLU A 22 -9.32 17.26 -0.84
C GLU A 22 -9.80 17.11 -2.29
N TRP A 23 -10.16 15.88 -2.68
CA TRP A 23 -10.57 15.63 -4.06
C TRP A 23 -11.88 16.37 -4.40
N MET A 24 -11.98 16.83 -5.65
CA MET A 24 -13.12 17.60 -6.14
C MET A 24 -13.65 17.09 -7.48
N SER A 25 -12.73 16.73 -8.40
CA SER A 25 -13.10 16.35 -9.76
C SER A 25 -13.23 14.84 -9.92
N GLU A 26 -14.09 14.38 -10.82
CA GLU A 26 -14.22 12.96 -11.22
C GLU A 26 -12.89 12.35 -11.66
N LYS A 27 -11.98 13.16 -12.23
CA LYS A 27 -10.62 12.72 -12.58
C LYS A 27 -9.85 12.17 -11.36
N ALA A 28 -10.07 12.72 -10.16
CA ALA A 28 -9.42 12.25 -8.94
C ALA A 28 -9.96 10.86 -8.53
N ILE A 29 -11.27 10.62 -8.71
CA ILE A 29 -11.86 9.29 -8.54
C ILE A 29 -11.24 8.31 -9.54
N SER A 30 -11.12 8.69 -10.80
CA SER A 30 -10.53 7.82 -11.83
C SER A 30 -9.06 7.47 -11.54
N ILE A 31 -8.28 8.43 -11.04
CA ILE A 31 -6.88 8.19 -10.63
C ILE A 31 -6.84 7.24 -9.43
N GLY A 32 -7.67 7.44 -8.42
CA GLY A 32 -7.70 6.53 -7.28
C GLY A 32 -8.20 5.13 -7.66
N GLN A 33 -9.17 5.02 -8.57
CA GLN A 33 -9.58 3.72 -9.10
C GLN A 33 -8.41 3.01 -9.81
N TYR A 34 -7.62 3.76 -10.58
CA TYR A 34 -6.44 3.21 -11.23
C TYR A 34 -5.37 2.78 -10.20
N PHE A 35 -5.16 3.54 -9.13
CA PHE A 35 -4.26 3.16 -8.04
C PHE A 35 -4.72 1.87 -7.36
N VAL A 36 -5.99 1.81 -6.98
CA VAL A 36 -6.59 0.65 -6.34
C VAL A 36 -6.56 -0.58 -7.24
N GLY A 37 -6.94 -0.45 -8.50
CA GLY A 37 -6.86 -1.52 -9.49
C GLY A 37 -5.43 -1.96 -9.82
N SER A 38 -4.42 -1.15 -9.47
CA SER A 38 -3.00 -1.50 -9.57
C SER A 38 -2.43 -2.05 -8.26
N GLY A 39 -3.26 -2.27 -7.23
CA GLY A 39 -2.84 -2.83 -5.94
C GLY A 39 -2.46 -1.81 -4.86
N VAL A 40 -2.72 -0.52 -5.07
CA VAL A 40 -2.36 0.53 -4.11
C VAL A 40 -3.58 0.94 -3.27
N PHE A 41 -3.46 0.78 -1.95
CA PHE A 41 -4.43 1.32 -0.99
C PHE A 41 -4.55 2.84 -1.11
N THR A 42 -5.76 3.37 -1.28
CA THR A 42 -5.97 4.79 -1.58
C THR A 42 -7.03 5.42 -0.67
N VAL A 43 -6.64 6.48 0.05
CA VAL A 43 -7.50 7.19 1.02
C VAL A 43 -8.08 8.48 0.44
N PHE A 44 -9.38 8.69 0.61
CA PHE A 44 -10.11 9.89 0.22
C PHE A 44 -10.59 10.66 1.46
N GLY A 45 -10.47 12.00 1.45
CA GLY A 45 -10.76 12.82 2.63
C GLY A 45 -12.03 13.67 2.56
N VAL A 46 -12.75 13.68 1.43
CA VAL A 46 -13.99 14.46 1.28
C VAL A 46 -15.09 13.57 0.71
N ASN A 47 -16.35 13.86 1.09
CA ASN A 47 -17.61 13.35 0.54
C ASN A 47 -17.54 12.03 -0.25
N TRP A 48 -18.12 10.95 0.26
CA TRP A 48 -18.09 9.65 -0.42
C TRP A 48 -19.43 9.27 -1.05
N PRO A 49 -19.49 8.95 -2.36
CA PRO A 49 -20.78 8.82 -3.07
C PRO A 49 -21.49 7.48 -2.88
N THR A 50 -20.83 6.45 -2.34
CA THR A 50 -21.41 5.09 -2.27
C THR A 50 -22.03 4.72 -0.93
N LEU A 51 -21.91 5.57 0.09
CA LEU A 51 -22.37 5.27 1.45
C LEU A 51 -23.88 4.97 1.55
N GLY A 52 -24.67 5.33 0.55
CA GLY A 52 -26.09 4.98 0.46
C GLY A 52 -26.36 3.50 0.13
N SER A 53 -25.33 2.74 -0.29
CA SER A 53 -25.44 1.32 -0.60
C SER A 53 -24.36 0.54 0.14
N ASN A 54 -24.79 -0.34 1.05
CA ASN A 54 -23.89 -1.19 1.82
C ASN A 54 -23.11 -2.15 0.91
N GLU A 55 -23.78 -2.75 -0.08
CA GLU A 55 -23.16 -3.70 -1.01
C GLU A 55 -22.04 -3.04 -1.83
N VAL A 56 -22.30 -1.86 -2.40
CA VAL A 56 -21.29 -1.16 -3.21
C VAL A 56 -20.15 -0.64 -2.34
N THR A 57 -20.45 -0.13 -1.15
CA THR A 57 -19.41 0.35 -0.24
C THR A 57 -18.52 -0.80 0.21
N LYS A 58 -19.10 -1.93 0.61
CA LYS A 58 -18.35 -3.12 0.98
C LYS A 58 -17.46 -3.60 -0.17
N PHE A 59 -18.01 -3.69 -1.37
CA PHE A 59 -17.26 -4.13 -2.56
C PHE A 59 -16.01 -3.27 -2.83
N LEU A 60 -16.12 -1.95 -2.68
CA LEU A 60 -15.01 -1.02 -2.90
C LEU A 60 -13.98 -0.98 -1.76
N PHE A 61 -14.41 -1.22 -0.52
CA PHE A 61 -13.58 -1.02 0.69
C PHE A 61 -13.03 -2.32 1.26
N GLU A 62 -13.59 -3.48 0.90
CA GLU A 62 -13.17 -4.80 1.41
C GLU A 62 -12.82 -5.73 0.24
N ASP A 63 -13.79 -6.03 -0.63
CA ASP A 63 -13.61 -7.07 -1.67
C ASP A 63 -12.51 -6.70 -2.69
N PHE A 64 -12.22 -5.41 -2.88
CA PHE A 64 -11.11 -4.95 -3.70
C PHE A 64 -9.73 -5.34 -3.15
N GLU A 65 -9.54 -5.42 -1.83
CA GLU A 65 -8.26 -5.88 -1.25
C GLU A 65 -7.97 -7.32 -1.68
N ASP A 66 -8.99 -8.18 -1.71
CA ASP A 66 -8.86 -9.58 -2.13
C ASP A 66 -8.64 -9.71 -3.65
N MET A 67 -9.27 -8.84 -4.45
CA MET A 67 -9.18 -8.90 -5.91
C MET A 67 -7.88 -8.31 -6.47
N TYR A 68 -7.43 -7.18 -5.93
CA TYR A 68 -6.34 -6.39 -6.49
C TYR A 68 -5.16 -6.19 -5.52
N GLY A 69 -5.32 -6.47 -4.23
CA GLY A 69 -4.34 -6.17 -3.19
C GLY A 69 -4.36 -4.71 -2.71
N GLY A 70 -5.16 -3.86 -3.36
CA GLY A 70 -5.44 -2.47 -2.99
C GLY A 70 -6.94 -2.25 -2.83
N MET A 71 -7.34 -1.28 -2.01
CA MET A 71 -8.74 -0.95 -1.75
C MET A 71 -8.92 0.55 -1.49
N TRP A 72 -10.17 0.99 -1.51
CA TRP A 72 -10.54 2.36 -1.15
C TRP A 72 -10.62 2.52 0.37
N ALA A 73 -10.32 3.72 0.84
CA ALA A 73 -10.68 4.16 2.18
C ALA A 73 -11.22 5.60 2.14
N PHE A 74 -12.09 5.90 3.09
CA PHE A 74 -12.66 7.23 3.28
C PHE A 74 -12.53 7.63 4.73
N GLU A 75 -11.83 8.72 4.99
CA GLU A 75 -11.64 9.28 6.33
C GLU A 75 -11.48 10.81 6.24
N PRO A 76 -12.48 11.59 6.69
CA PRO A 76 -12.44 13.04 6.61
C PRO A 76 -11.52 13.71 7.65
N ASP A 77 -11.16 13.02 8.74
CA ASP A 77 -10.15 13.54 9.67
C ASP A 77 -8.74 13.29 9.10
N PRO A 78 -7.98 14.35 8.74
CA PRO A 78 -6.68 14.18 8.11
C PRO A 78 -5.67 13.44 8.99
N ILE A 79 -5.80 13.52 10.32
CA ILE A 79 -4.91 12.82 11.25
C ILE A 79 -5.22 11.33 11.23
N LYS A 80 -6.51 10.95 11.26
CA LYS A 80 -6.90 9.55 11.14
C LYS A 80 -6.56 8.98 9.76
N ALA A 81 -6.76 9.75 8.70
CA ALA A 81 -6.36 9.35 7.35
C ALA A 81 -4.85 9.07 7.26
N ALA A 82 -4.02 9.90 7.90
CA ALA A 82 -2.59 9.67 8.01
C ALA A 82 -2.27 8.37 8.77
N HIS A 83 -2.96 8.11 9.89
CA HIS A 83 -2.80 6.85 10.62
C HIS A 83 -3.18 5.63 9.79
N LEU A 84 -4.29 5.67 9.04
CA LEU A 84 -4.67 4.58 8.13
C LEU A 84 -3.57 4.26 7.12
N MET A 85 -2.96 5.28 6.52
CA MET A 85 -1.86 5.09 5.56
C MET A 85 -0.61 4.52 6.25
N ILE A 86 -0.24 5.03 7.43
CA ILE A 86 0.92 4.54 8.19
C ILE A 86 0.71 3.08 8.59
N ASP A 87 -0.46 2.72 9.11
CA ASP A 87 -0.78 1.36 9.51
C ASP A 87 -0.72 0.39 8.32
N HIS A 88 -1.22 0.81 7.16
CA HIS A 88 -1.12 0.05 5.91
C HIS A 88 0.34 -0.16 5.48
N ILE A 89 1.13 0.92 5.46
CA ILE A 89 2.55 0.89 5.11
C ILE A 89 3.30 -0.05 6.06
N ASP A 90 3.07 0.04 7.37
CA ASP A 90 3.71 -0.81 8.36
C ASP A 90 3.31 -2.29 8.23
N LYS A 91 2.03 -2.58 7.90
CA LYS A 91 1.56 -3.93 7.57
C LYS A 91 2.36 -4.51 6.39
N LYS A 92 2.54 -3.74 5.31
CA LYS A 92 3.28 -4.16 4.12
C LYS A 92 4.79 -4.30 4.40
N ARG A 93 5.39 -3.37 5.16
CA ARG A 93 6.80 -3.46 5.60
C ARG A 93 7.08 -4.73 6.40
N LYS A 94 6.17 -5.10 7.30
CA LYS A 94 6.26 -6.34 8.08
C LYS A 94 6.15 -7.57 7.19
N ALA A 95 5.22 -7.57 6.22
CA ALA A 95 5.09 -8.66 5.26
C ALA A 95 6.37 -8.86 4.41
N LEU A 96 7.06 -7.76 4.09
CA LEU A 96 8.34 -7.77 3.38
C LEU A 96 9.57 -8.04 4.28
N GLY A 97 9.40 -8.13 5.61
CA GLY A 97 10.50 -8.35 6.55
C GLY A 97 11.47 -7.17 6.69
N ILE A 98 11.04 -5.95 6.34
CA ILE A 98 11.84 -4.71 6.41
C ILE A 98 11.38 -3.78 7.55
N ASP A 99 10.62 -4.30 8.51
CA ASP A 99 10.17 -3.58 9.71
C ASP A 99 11.32 -3.35 10.71
N LYS A 100 12.41 -4.11 10.62
CA LYS A 100 13.57 -4.01 11.50
C LYS A 100 14.81 -3.52 10.77
N ALA A 101 15.66 -2.79 11.49
CA ALA A 101 16.99 -2.45 11.00
C ALA A 101 17.80 -3.74 10.82
N ARG A 102 18.35 -3.95 9.62
CA ARG A 102 19.27 -5.05 9.34
C ARG A 102 20.49 -4.92 10.25
N GLU A 103 20.88 -5.99 10.94
CA GLU A 103 22.13 -5.97 11.72
C GLU A 103 23.30 -5.67 10.79
N ARG A 104 24.10 -4.67 11.17
CA ARG A 104 25.31 -4.31 10.43
C ARG A 104 26.41 -5.30 10.82
N ILE A 105 26.52 -6.39 10.07
CA ILE A 105 27.57 -7.38 10.25
C ILE A 105 28.79 -6.96 9.43
N LEU A 106 29.95 -6.88 10.06
CA LEU A 106 31.22 -6.71 9.36
C LEU A 106 31.62 -8.06 8.75
N PHE A 107 31.41 -8.22 7.46
CA PHE A 107 31.84 -9.45 6.75
C PHE A 107 33.36 -9.48 6.62
N ASP A 108 33.99 -10.45 7.28
CA ASP A 108 35.40 -10.77 7.07
C ASP A 108 35.62 -11.51 5.73
N MET A 109 36.88 -11.76 5.39
CA MET A 109 37.25 -12.40 4.12
C MET A 109 36.81 -13.87 4.03
N ALA A 110 36.58 -14.56 5.15
CA ALA A 110 36.11 -15.93 5.15
C ALA A 110 34.61 -15.98 4.84
N MET A 111 33.81 -15.15 5.52
CA MET A 111 32.37 -15.04 5.30
C MET A 111 32.02 -14.60 3.86
N ARG A 112 32.86 -13.76 3.23
CA ARG A 112 32.67 -13.38 1.81
C ARG A 112 32.89 -14.54 0.85
N ARG A 113 33.86 -15.42 1.12
CA ARG A 113 34.15 -16.59 0.27
C ARG A 113 33.06 -17.65 0.33
N GLU A 114 32.38 -17.79 1.46
CA GLU A 114 31.25 -18.71 1.60
C GLU A 114 30.00 -18.23 0.87
N LEU A 115 29.78 -16.91 0.77
CA LEU A 115 28.66 -16.32 0.03
C LEU A 115 28.77 -16.49 -1.49
N GLU A 116 29.99 -16.51 -2.04
CA GLU A 116 30.22 -16.71 -3.48
C GLU A 116 30.16 -18.18 -3.91
N ALA A 117 30.11 -19.12 -2.96
CA ALA A 117 30.11 -20.57 -3.20
C ALA A 117 28.69 -21.17 -3.36
N VAL A 118 27.64 -20.35 -3.28
CA VAL A 118 26.22 -20.71 -3.44
C VAL A 118 25.66 -20.05 -4.70
#